data_AF-A0A0C9WGN0-F1
#
_entry.id   AF-A0A0C9WGN0-F1
#
_cell.length_a   1.000
_cell.length_b   1.000
_cell.length_c   1.000
_cell.angle_alpha   90.00
_cell.angle_beta   90.00
_cell.angle_gamma   90.00
#
_symmetry.space_group_name_H-M   'P 1'
#
loop_
_entity.id
_entity.type
_entity.pdbx_description
1 polymer ?
#
loop_
_entity_poly.entity_id
_entity_poly.type
_entity_poly.pdbx_seq_one_letter_code
_entity_poly.pdbx_strand_id
1 'polypeptide(L)'
;LLVTLKKGWAKGVRAKFLKSRLDDYKAAVLKLNEKANSVLDDILNDWFKTFHWSIPIPKRDEDNETIPPLFPFPQTSDGFEILSATDSALKGKVIERMRKSLYNWFDHRSKKTKSLQRSKKTQDPIVVLVDRLLGGTSKSPKLRAGWELWGAANFVSMKEDCNITFSDSGKPERERAAFRNAYK
;
A
#
# COMPACT_ATOMS: atom_id res chain seq x y z
N LEU A 1 -28.29 8.31 4.51
CA LEU A 1 -26.86 8.23 4.12
C LEU A 1 -26.28 6.82 4.26
N LEU A 2 -26.49 6.16 5.41
CA LEU A 2 -26.07 4.77 5.62
C LEU A 2 -27.06 3.74 5.04
N VAL A 3 -27.45 3.90 3.78
CA VAL A 3 -28.32 2.92 3.09
C VAL A 3 -27.47 1.85 2.42
N THR A 4 -27.91 0.59 2.43
CA THR A 4 -27.26 -0.49 1.70
C THR A 4 -27.34 -0.22 0.20
N LEU A 5 -26.18 -0.05 -0.42
CA LEU A 5 -26.06 0.16 -1.84
C LEU A 5 -26.57 -1.08 -2.56
N LYS A 6 -27.78 -0.96 -3.11
CA LYS A 6 -28.42 -2.03 -3.86
C LYS A 6 -27.73 -2.20 -5.22
N LYS A 7 -27.95 -3.35 -5.84
CA LYS A 7 -27.48 -3.63 -7.21
C LYS A 7 -27.92 -2.50 -8.14
N GLY A 8 -26.97 -1.89 -8.85
CA GLY A 8 -27.22 -0.78 -9.78
C GLY A 8 -27.02 0.63 -9.21
N TRP A 9 -26.41 0.79 -8.04
CA TRP A 9 -26.07 2.11 -7.47
C TRP A 9 -25.05 2.90 -8.31
N ALA A 10 -24.16 2.20 -9.01
CA ALA A 10 -23.15 2.78 -9.89
C ALA A 10 -23.70 2.92 -11.33
N LYS A 11 -24.64 3.85 -11.53
CA LYS A 11 -25.26 4.20 -12.82
C LYS A 11 -24.95 5.65 -13.22
N GLY A 12 -25.25 6.01 -14.48
CA GLY A 12 -25.12 7.37 -15.01
C GLY A 12 -23.74 7.99 -14.75
N VAL A 13 -23.70 9.17 -14.13
CA VAL A 13 -22.45 9.91 -13.87
C VAL A 13 -21.51 9.15 -12.94
N ARG A 14 -22.04 8.46 -11.94
CA ARG A 14 -21.23 7.62 -11.03
C ARG A 14 -20.57 6.47 -11.80
N ALA A 15 -21.28 5.86 -12.74
CA ALA A 15 -20.69 4.82 -13.59
C ALA A 15 -19.58 5.38 -14.48
N LYS A 16 -19.78 6.58 -15.07
CA LYS A 16 -18.76 7.26 -15.89
C LYS A 16 -17.50 7.56 -15.05
N PHE A 17 -17.68 8.12 -13.85
CA PHE A 17 -16.59 8.39 -12.89
C PHE A 17 -15.78 7.13 -12.54
N LEU A 18 -16.46 6.01 -12.28
CA LEU A 18 -15.78 4.77 -11.88
C LEU A 18 -15.08 4.10 -13.06
N LYS A 19 -15.69 4.13 -14.25
CA LYS A 19 -15.09 3.58 -15.47
C LYS A 19 -13.82 4.33 -15.85
N SER A 20 -13.77 5.65 -15.70
CA SER A 20 -12.59 6.45 -16.05
C SER A 20 -11.36 6.12 -15.19
N ARG A 21 -11.55 5.56 -14.00
CA ARG A 21 -10.48 5.20 -13.03
C ARG A 21 -10.18 3.70 -13.00
N LEU A 22 -10.90 2.90 -13.81
CA LEU A 22 -10.80 1.45 -13.79
C LEU A 22 -9.43 0.95 -14.25
N ASP A 23 -8.85 1.59 -15.26
CA ASP A 23 -7.58 1.16 -15.81
C ASP A 23 -6.40 1.50 -14.90
N ASP A 24 -6.44 2.65 -14.22
CA ASP A 24 -5.49 3.02 -13.16
C ASP A 24 -5.51 2.02 -12.01
N TYR A 25 -6.72 1.65 -11.56
CA TYR A 25 -6.89 0.65 -10.51
C TYR A 25 -6.33 -0.73 -10.94
N LYS A 26 -6.65 -1.18 -12.16
CA LYS A 26 -6.11 -2.43 -12.70
C LYS A 26 -4.58 -2.41 -12.78
N ALA A 27 -4.00 -1.30 -13.24
CA ALA A 27 -2.55 -1.13 -13.30
C ALA A 27 -1.91 -1.19 -11.91
N ALA A 28 -2.57 -0.64 -10.89
CA ALA A 28 -2.12 -0.72 -9.50
C ALA A 28 -2.16 -2.15 -8.95
N VAL A 29 -3.25 -2.88 -9.20
CA VAL A 29 -3.42 -4.30 -8.80
C VAL A 29 -2.34 -5.19 -9.43
N LEU A 30 -1.90 -4.90 -10.65
CA LEU A 30 -0.82 -5.65 -11.31
C LEU A 30 0.56 -5.43 -10.67
N LYS A 31 0.81 -4.28 -10.04
CA LYS A 31 2.11 -3.93 -9.46
C LYS A 31 2.27 -4.48 -8.04
N LEU A 32 1.37 -4.11 -7.12
CA LEU A 32 1.41 -4.51 -5.72
C LEU A 32 0.06 -4.17 -5.06
N ASN A 33 -0.43 -5.02 -4.16
CA ASN A 33 -1.70 -4.79 -3.44
C ASN A 33 -1.70 -3.47 -2.65
N GLU A 34 -0.57 -3.07 -2.05
CA GLU A 34 -0.47 -1.78 -1.32
C GLU A 34 -0.69 -0.57 -2.24
N LYS A 35 -0.20 -0.64 -3.48
CA LYS A 35 -0.44 0.40 -4.50
C LYS A 35 -1.91 0.47 -4.89
N ALA A 36 -2.61 -0.67 -4.95
CA ALA A 36 -4.04 -0.70 -5.22
C ALA A 36 -4.86 -0.04 -4.10
N ASN A 37 -4.44 -0.19 -2.83
CA ASN A 37 -5.07 0.50 -1.70
C ASN A 37 -4.83 2.01 -1.74
N SER A 38 -3.62 2.46 -2.08
CA SER A 38 -3.33 3.89 -2.28
C SER A 38 -4.20 4.49 -3.38
N VAL A 39 -4.28 3.84 -4.53
CA VAL A 39 -5.14 4.30 -5.65
C VAL A 39 -6.61 4.29 -5.25
N LEU A 40 -7.07 3.30 -4.48
CA LEU A 40 -8.43 3.29 -3.97
C LEU A 40 -8.72 4.52 -3.07
N ASP A 41 -7.74 4.95 -2.29
CA ASP A 41 -7.88 6.11 -1.38
C ASP A 41 -7.91 7.43 -2.16
N ASP A 42 -7.11 7.55 -3.21
CA ASP A 42 -7.19 8.67 -4.15
C ASP A 42 -8.56 8.74 -4.84
N ILE A 43 -9.06 7.58 -5.30
CA ILE A 43 -10.40 7.48 -5.91
C ILE A 43 -11.49 7.85 -4.90
N LEU A 44 -11.35 7.46 -3.63
CA LEU A 44 -12.29 7.78 -2.56
C LEU A 44 -12.31 9.29 -2.25
N ASN A 45 -11.14 9.92 -2.21
CA ASN A 45 -11.02 11.36 -2.02
C ASN A 45 -11.68 12.13 -3.18
N ASP A 46 -11.39 11.75 -4.41
CA ASP A 46 -12.02 12.32 -5.61
C ASP A 46 -13.53 12.07 -5.66
N TRP A 47 -13.96 10.90 -5.17
CA TRP A 47 -15.37 10.58 -5.07
C TRP A 47 -16.08 11.58 -4.18
N PHE A 48 -15.54 11.90 -3.00
CA PHE A 48 -16.18 12.85 -2.08
C PHE A 48 -16.02 14.32 -2.46
N LYS A 49 -15.04 14.66 -3.32
CA LYS A 49 -15.00 15.98 -4.00
C LYS A 49 -16.16 16.13 -4.99
N THR A 50 -16.54 15.04 -5.66
CA THR A 50 -17.56 15.07 -6.71
C THR A 50 -18.98 14.82 -6.16
N PHE A 51 -19.10 13.87 -5.24
CA PHE A 51 -20.33 13.41 -4.62
C PHE A 51 -20.20 13.60 -3.10
N HIS A 52 -20.63 14.76 -2.62
CA HIS A 52 -20.51 15.09 -1.20
C HIS A 52 -21.13 14.02 -0.30
N TRP A 53 -20.50 13.75 0.85
CA TRP A 53 -20.88 12.64 1.74
C TRP A 53 -22.31 12.75 2.28
N SER A 54 -22.83 13.98 2.38
CA SER A 54 -24.19 14.28 2.84
C SER A 54 -25.25 14.10 1.75
N ILE A 55 -24.85 13.88 0.50
CA ILE A 55 -25.78 13.67 -0.61
C ILE A 55 -26.12 12.17 -0.68
N PRO A 56 -27.41 11.79 -0.53
CA PRO A 56 -27.82 10.40 -0.67
C PRO A 56 -27.49 9.85 -2.06
N ILE A 57 -27.06 8.59 -2.10
CA ILE A 57 -26.97 7.88 -3.37
C ILE A 57 -28.41 7.58 -3.83
N PRO A 58 -28.79 8.01 -5.05
CA PRO A 58 -30.12 7.79 -5.58
C PRO A 58 -30.46 6.30 -5.63
N LYS A 59 -31.73 5.98 -5.44
CA LYS A 59 -32.22 4.62 -5.64
C LYS A 59 -32.14 4.25 -7.13
N ARG A 60 -32.33 2.96 -7.42
CA ARG A 60 -32.18 2.37 -8.77
C ARG A 60 -33.02 3.08 -9.85
N ASP A 61 -34.13 3.67 -9.43
CA ASP A 61 -35.21 4.22 -10.26
C ASP A 61 -35.23 5.76 -10.24
N GLU A 62 -34.27 6.38 -9.55
CA GLU A 62 -34.11 7.84 -9.49
C GLU A 62 -33.08 8.31 -10.53
N ASP A 63 -33.14 9.60 -10.89
CA ASP A 63 -32.21 10.21 -11.83
C ASP A 63 -30.75 10.06 -11.35
N ASN A 64 -29.94 9.44 -12.19
CA ASN A 64 -28.51 9.19 -11.97
C ASN A 64 -27.64 9.88 -13.04
N GLU A 65 -28.24 10.64 -13.95
CA GLU A 65 -27.57 11.27 -15.09
C GLU A 65 -26.97 12.65 -14.74
N THR A 66 -27.32 13.20 -13.58
CA THR A 66 -26.86 14.53 -13.16
C THR A 66 -26.09 14.46 -11.84
N ILE A 67 -25.00 15.24 -11.73
CA ILE A 67 -24.31 15.46 -10.45
C ILE A 67 -25.20 16.37 -9.61
N PRO A 68 -25.59 15.96 -8.40
CA PRO A 68 -26.43 16.82 -7.56
C PRO A 68 -25.68 18.13 -7.24
N PRO A 69 -26.37 19.28 -7.22
CA PRO A 69 -25.73 20.55 -6.93
C PRO A 69 -25.08 20.51 -5.54
N LEU A 70 -23.83 20.95 -5.49
CA LEU A 70 -23.10 21.15 -4.24
C LEU A 70 -23.66 22.41 -3.57
N PHE A 71 -24.28 22.25 -2.41
CA PHE A 71 -24.66 23.37 -1.57
C PHE A 71 -23.41 23.92 -0.86
N PRO A 72 -23.31 25.23 -0.62
CA PRO A 72 -22.22 25.77 0.17
C PRO A 72 -22.32 25.23 1.61
N PHE A 73 -21.37 24.36 1.97
CA PHE A 73 -21.25 23.84 3.33
C PHE A 73 -20.40 24.79 4.16
N PRO A 74 -20.71 24.97 5.46
CA PRO A 74 -19.91 25.83 6.33
C PRO A 74 -18.46 25.30 6.41
N GLN A 75 -17.51 26.18 6.15
CA GLN A 75 -16.08 25.88 6.16
C GLN A 75 -15.34 26.85 7.08
N THR A 76 -14.28 26.36 7.73
CA THR A 76 -13.32 27.16 8.49
C THR A 76 -12.49 28.02 7.51
N SER A 77 -11.78 29.03 8.02
CA SER A 77 -10.80 29.85 7.25
C SER A 77 -9.82 29.02 6.42
N ASP A 78 -9.49 27.83 6.90
CA ASP A 78 -8.51 26.91 6.30
C ASP A 78 -9.15 25.97 5.26
N GLY A 79 -10.45 26.15 4.95
CA GLY A 79 -11.19 25.34 3.98
C GLY A 79 -11.70 23.98 4.50
N PHE A 80 -11.51 23.68 5.80
CA PHE A 80 -12.07 22.47 6.41
C PHE A 80 -13.58 22.61 6.67
N GLU A 81 -14.32 21.53 6.42
CA GLU A 81 -15.76 21.46 6.72
C GLU A 81 -16.01 21.57 8.23
N ILE A 82 -16.88 22.50 8.64
CA ILE A 82 -17.30 22.65 10.03
C ILE A 82 -18.37 21.58 10.29
N LEU A 83 -18.03 20.59 11.11
CA LEU A 83 -18.89 19.46 11.44
C LEU A 83 -19.15 19.37 12.94
N SER A 84 -20.40 19.08 13.30
CA SER A 84 -20.74 18.66 14.65
C SER A 84 -20.08 17.30 14.98
N ALA A 85 -19.93 16.96 16.26
CA ALA A 85 -19.40 15.66 16.66
C ALA A 85 -20.23 14.49 16.09
N THR A 86 -21.55 14.65 16.02
CA THR A 86 -22.47 13.67 15.43
C THR A 86 -22.27 13.53 13.92
N ASP A 87 -22.07 14.63 13.21
CA ASP A 87 -21.87 14.60 11.76
C ASP A 87 -20.48 14.08 11.38
N SER A 88 -19.45 14.38 12.18
CA SER A 88 -18.11 13.81 12.01
C SER A 88 -18.12 12.28 12.13
N ALA A 89 -18.81 11.75 13.15
CA ALA A 89 -18.98 10.31 13.32
C ALA A 89 -19.79 9.68 12.17
N LEU A 90 -20.83 10.37 11.67
CA LEU A 90 -21.61 9.93 10.53
C LEU A 90 -20.79 9.92 9.24
N LYS A 91 -20.03 10.98 8.98
CA LYS A 91 -19.12 11.12 7.84
C LYS A 91 -18.09 9.99 7.81
N GLY A 92 -17.47 9.68 8.95
CA GLY A 92 -16.55 8.54 9.07
C GLY A 92 -17.20 7.22 8.65
N LYS A 93 -18.42 6.94 9.12
CA LYS A 93 -19.17 5.72 8.73
C LYS A 93 -19.54 5.70 7.24
N VAL A 94 -19.86 6.86 6.66
CA VAL A 94 -20.16 6.99 5.22
C VAL A 94 -18.92 6.73 4.38
N ILE A 95 -17.77 7.29 4.77
CA ILE A 95 -16.47 7.10 4.10
C ILE A 95 -16.09 5.62 4.11
N GLU A 96 -16.11 4.97 5.28
CA GLU A 96 -15.79 3.54 5.42
C GLU A 96 -16.67 2.65 4.54
N ARG A 97 -17.98 2.93 4.55
CA ARG A 97 -18.93 2.19 3.72
C ARG A 97 -18.66 2.38 2.23
N MET A 98 -18.36 3.61 1.82
CA MET A 98 -18.08 3.93 0.43
C MET A 98 -16.80 3.25 -0.02
N ARG A 99 -15.74 3.29 0.79
CA ARG A 99 -14.48 2.58 0.55
C ARG A 99 -14.72 1.10 0.26
N LYS A 100 -15.47 0.41 1.13
CA LYS A 100 -15.83 -1.00 0.95
C LYS A 100 -16.63 -1.25 -0.33
N SER A 101 -17.54 -0.34 -0.67
CA SER A 101 -18.38 -0.46 -1.86
C SER A 101 -17.59 -0.25 -3.16
N LEU A 102 -16.69 0.73 -3.18
CA LEU A 102 -15.77 1.00 -4.28
C LEU A 102 -14.83 -0.19 -4.47
N TYR A 103 -14.21 -0.67 -3.39
CA TYR A 103 -13.36 -1.86 -3.41
C TYR A 103 -14.07 -3.04 -4.08
N ASN A 104 -15.27 -3.41 -3.60
CA ASN A 104 -16.04 -4.51 -4.17
C ASN A 104 -16.39 -4.29 -5.66
N TRP A 105 -16.68 -3.04 -6.04
CA TRP A 105 -17.02 -2.70 -7.42
C TRP A 105 -15.83 -2.86 -8.37
N PHE A 106 -14.66 -2.38 -7.94
CA PHE A 106 -13.41 -2.47 -8.68
C PHE A 106 -12.89 -3.90 -8.71
N ASP A 107 -12.83 -4.58 -7.56
CA ASP A 107 -12.40 -5.97 -7.43
C ASP A 107 -13.19 -6.87 -8.38
N HIS A 108 -14.54 -6.77 -8.35
CA HIS A 108 -15.40 -7.54 -9.24
C HIS A 108 -15.08 -7.35 -10.73
N ARG A 109 -14.64 -6.15 -11.13
CA ARG A 109 -14.28 -5.80 -12.52
C ARG A 109 -12.81 -6.03 -12.85
N SER A 110 -11.95 -6.18 -11.86
CA SER A 110 -10.55 -6.56 -12.01
C SER A 110 -10.30 -8.05 -11.79
N LYS A 111 -11.32 -8.88 -11.52
CA LYS A 111 -11.15 -10.34 -11.32
C LYS A 111 -10.42 -11.07 -12.46
N LYS A 112 -10.53 -10.58 -13.70
CA LYS A 112 -9.78 -11.13 -14.84
C LYS A 112 -8.33 -10.66 -14.88
N THR A 113 -8.03 -9.53 -14.26
CA THR A 113 -6.71 -8.96 -14.05
C THR A 113 -6.10 -9.60 -12.80
N LYS A 114 -5.81 -10.90 -12.86
CA LYS A 114 -5.03 -11.53 -11.79
C LYS A 114 -3.69 -10.81 -11.72
N SER A 115 -3.33 -10.33 -10.53
CA SER A 115 -1.99 -9.82 -10.23
C SER A 115 -0.99 -10.75 -10.90
N LEU A 116 -0.11 -10.20 -11.73
CA LEU A 116 1.06 -10.95 -12.19
C LEU A 116 1.74 -11.36 -10.90
N GLN A 117 1.61 -12.64 -10.54
CA GLN A 117 2.38 -13.20 -9.45
C GLN A 117 3.82 -13.07 -9.92
N ARG A 118 4.47 -11.94 -9.57
CA ARG A 118 5.91 -11.86 -9.56
C ARG A 118 6.30 -12.97 -8.63
N SER A 119 6.75 -14.07 -9.23
CA SER A 119 7.08 -15.24 -8.47
C SER A 119 8.02 -14.76 -7.37
N LYS A 120 7.65 -14.97 -6.10
CA LYS A 120 8.57 -14.76 -4.98
C LYS A 120 9.77 -15.71 -5.07
N LYS A 121 9.83 -16.55 -6.10
CA LYS A 121 11.02 -17.29 -6.48
C LYS A 121 12.03 -16.29 -7.04
N THR A 122 12.92 -15.88 -6.15
CA THR A 122 14.24 -15.31 -6.41
C THR A 122 15.15 -16.19 -7.30
N GLN A 123 14.59 -17.15 -8.04
CA GLN A 123 15.25 -18.20 -8.82
C GLN A 123 14.76 -18.29 -10.26
N ASP A 124 13.77 -17.50 -10.68
CA ASP A 124 13.41 -17.45 -12.10
C ASP A 124 14.49 -16.63 -12.86
N PRO A 125 15.28 -17.25 -13.75
CA PRO A 125 16.40 -16.58 -14.43
C PRO A 125 15.95 -15.38 -15.25
N ILE A 126 14.69 -15.36 -15.74
CA ILE A 126 14.15 -14.23 -16.49
C ILE A 126 13.90 -13.03 -15.57
N VAL A 127 13.40 -13.27 -14.34
CA VAL A 127 13.17 -12.21 -13.36
C VAL A 127 14.50 -11.58 -12.91
N VAL A 128 15.53 -12.40 -12.72
CA VAL A 128 16.89 -11.93 -12.40
C VAL A 128 17.49 -11.10 -13.53
N LEU A 129 17.29 -11.51 -14.78
CA LEU A 129 17.77 -10.77 -15.95
C LEU A 129 17.10 -9.39 -16.05
N VAL A 130 15.78 -9.35 -15.87
CA VAL A 130 15.00 -8.10 -15.92
C VAL A 130 15.38 -7.16 -14.77
N ASP A 131 15.53 -7.66 -13.55
CA ASP A 131 15.99 -6.85 -12.41
C ASP A 131 17.40 -6.28 -12.65
N ARG A 132 18.32 -7.07 -13.24
CA ARG A 132 19.68 -6.62 -13.58
C ARG A 132 19.67 -5.55 -14.68
N LEU A 133 18.85 -5.69 -15.71
CA LEU A 133 18.69 -4.70 -16.79
C LEU A 133 18.09 -3.38 -16.29
N LEU A 134 17.22 -3.43 -15.28
CA LEU A 134 16.57 -2.27 -14.68
C LEU A 134 17.37 -1.63 -13.53
N GLY A 135 18.60 -2.09 -13.27
CA GLY A 135 19.44 -1.56 -12.19
C GLY A 135 18.94 -1.89 -10.78
N GLY A 136 18.04 -2.86 -10.64
CA GLY A 136 17.51 -3.30 -9.36
C GLY A 136 18.56 -4.09 -8.58
N THR A 137 19.16 -3.49 -7.56
CA THR A 137 19.93 -4.21 -6.55
C THR A 137 18.96 -5.01 -5.67
N SER A 138 18.58 -6.20 -6.15
CA SER A 138 17.48 -7.04 -5.63
C SER A 138 17.69 -7.66 -4.23
N LYS A 139 18.53 -7.06 -3.40
CA LYS A 139 18.61 -7.41 -1.98
C LYS A 139 18.15 -6.21 -1.18
N SER A 140 16.88 -6.23 -0.79
CA SER A 140 16.43 -5.50 0.39
C SER A 140 17.45 -5.77 1.50
N PRO A 141 18.01 -4.74 2.17
CA PRO A 141 18.91 -4.97 3.28
C PRO A 141 18.18 -5.87 4.27
N LYS A 142 18.70 -7.07 4.54
CA LYS A 142 18.24 -7.84 5.69
C LYS A 142 18.36 -6.89 6.87
N LEU A 143 17.26 -6.69 7.63
CA LEU A 143 17.31 -5.95 8.88
C LEU A 143 18.38 -6.64 9.74
N ARG A 144 19.54 -6.01 9.84
CA ARG A 144 20.64 -6.48 10.65
C ARG A 144 20.38 -6.03 12.07
N ALA A 145 20.56 -6.92 13.04
CA ALA A 145 20.55 -6.49 14.43
C ALA A 145 21.69 -5.48 14.66
N GLY A 146 21.55 -4.57 15.62
CA GLY A 146 22.55 -3.51 15.85
C GLY A 146 23.97 -4.05 16.05
N TRP A 147 24.10 -5.22 16.67
CA TRP A 147 25.38 -5.91 16.86
C TRP A 147 25.99 -6.45 15.56
N GLU A 148 25.19 -6.83 14.56
CA GLU A 148 25.69 -7.29 13.25
C GLU A 148 26.19 -6.12 12.39
N LEU A 149 25.56 -4.95 12.53
CA LEU A 149 25.99 -3.70 11.91
C LEU A 149 27.29 -3.19 12.55
N TRP A 150 27.34 -3.16 13.88
CA TRP A 150 28.54 -2.80 14.62
C TRP A 150 29.69 -3.77 14.34
N GLY A 151 29.41 -5.08 14.38
CA GLY A 151 30.40 -6.11 14.04
C GLY A 151 30.93 -5.96 12.63
N ALA A 152 30.07 -5.77 11.63
CA ALA A 152 30.54 -5.59 10.25
C ALA A 152 31.40 -4.33 10.04
N ALA A 153 31.11 -3.24 10.75
CA ALA A 153 31.87 -1.99 10.65
C ALA A 153 33.22 -2.06 11.40
N ASN A 154 33.27 -2.77 12.54
CA ASN A 154 34.45 -2.80 13.42
C ASN A 154 35.27 -4.11 13.29
N PHE A 155 34.80 -5.08 12.49
CA PHE A 155 35.52 -6.34 12.32
C PHE A 155 36.92 -6.14 11.71
N VAL A 156 37.10 -5.16 10.83
CA VAL A 156 38.41 -4.92 10.18
C VAL A 156 39.46 -4.51 11.22
N SER A 157 39.11 -3.68 12.20
CA SER A 157 40.01 -3.29 13.28
C SER A 157 40.23 -4.39 14.31
N MET A 158 39.19 -5.17 14.65
CA MET A 158 39.29 -6.25 15.64
C MET A 158 39.90 -7.55 15.10
N LYS A 159 39.94 -7.73 13.77
CA LYS A 159 40.40 -8.97 13.12
C LYS A 159 41.87 -9.23 13.42
N GLU A 160 42.70 -8.19 13.47
CA GLU A 160 44.13 -8.35 13.71
C GLU A 160 44.39 -8.82 15.14
N ASP A 161 43.79 -8.13 16.12
CA ASP A 161 43.89 -8.51 17.54
C ASP A 161 43.29 -9.90 17.82
N CYS A 162 42.20 -10.26 17.13
CA CYS A 162 41.60 -11.60 17.21
C CYS A 162 42.53 -12.69 16.64
N ASN A 163 43.28 -12.40 15.57
CA ASN A 163 44.22 -13.36 15.00
C ASN A 163 45.47 -13.53 15.87
N ILE A 164 45.96 -12.44 16.48
CA ILE A 164 47.08 -12.48 17.43
C ILE A 164 46.70 -13.32 18.64
N THR A 165 45.58 -12.98 19.30
CA THR A 165 45.07 -13.72 20.47
C THR A 165 44.72 -15.19 20.17
N PHE A 166 44.29 -15.51 18.95
CA PHE A 166 44.09 -16.90 18.53
C PHE A 166 45.42 -17.65 18.38
N SER A 167 46.43 -17.01 17.79
CA SER A 167 47.77 -17.60 17.63
C SER A 167 48.42 -17.86 18.99
N ASP A 168 48.27 -16.91 19.93
CA ASP A 168 48.75 -17.05 21.31
C ASP A 168 47.99 -18.12 22.10
N SER A 169 46.73 -18.38 21.75
CA SER A 169 45.91 -19.39 22.43
C SER A 169 46.30 -20.85 22.12
N GLY A 170 47.12 -21.07 21.08
CA GLY A 170 47.58 -22.40 20.67
C GLY A 170 46.47 -23.37 20.25
N LYS A 171 45.25 -22.88 20.00
CA LYS A 171 44.10 -23.71 19.64
C LYS A 171 44.21 -24.23 18.20
N PRO A 172 43.70 -25.43 17.91
CA PRO A 172 43.75 -25.98 16.56
C PRO A 172 42.88 -25.15 15.61
N GLU A 173 43.31 -25.00 14.35
CA GLU A 173 42.66 -24.15 13.34
C GLU A 173 41.15 -24.43 13.15
N ARG A 174 40.73 -25.68 13.40
CA ARG A 174 39.32 -26.10 13.37
C ARG A 174 38.42 -25.34 14.37
N GLU A 175 38.98 -24.77 15.43
CA GLU A 175 38.25 -24.01 16.46
C GLU A 175 38.24 -22.49 16.21
N ARG A 176 38.88 -22.03 15.13
CA ARG A 176 39.02 -20.60 14.81
C ARG A 176 37.69 -19.90 14.61
N ALA A 177 36.71 -20.59 14.01
CA ALA A 177 35.37 -20.03 13.81
C ALA A 177 34.62 -19.82 15.14
N ALA A 178 34.75 -20.76 16.09
CA ALA A 178 34.14 -20.64 17.41
C ALA A 178 34.82 -19.54 18.24
N PHE A 179 36.14 -19.42 18.14
CA PHE A 179 36.91 -18.36 18.82
C PHE A 179 36.49 -16.96 18.36
N ARG A 180 36.33 -16.75 17.05
CA ARG A 180 35.85 -15.47 16.48
C ARG A 180 34.47 -15.07 17.00
N ASN A 181 33.58 -16.03 17.22
CA ASN A 181 32.23 -15.75 17.72
C ASN A 181 32.22 -15.41 19.23
N ALA A 182 33.25 -15.83 19.97
CA ALA A 182 33.39 -15.56 21.40
C ALA A 182 34.26 -14.33 21.71
N TYR A 183 35.04 -13.85 20.72
CA TYR A 183 35.91 -12.69 20.84
C TYR A 183 35.07 -11.41 20.91
N LYS A 184 35.22 -10.66 22.00
CA LYS A 184 34.47 -9.42 22.30
C LYS A 184 35.40 -8.22 22.30
#